data_AF-A0A1C6CGG1-F1
#
_entry.id   AF-A0A1C6CGG1-F1
#
_cell.length_a   1.000
_cell.length_b   1.000
_cell.length_c   1.000
_cell.angle_alpha   90.00
_cell.angle_beta   90.00
_cell.angle_gamma   90.00
#
_symmetry.space_group_name_H-M   'P 1'
#
loop_
_entity.id
_entity.type
_entity.pdbx_description
1 polymer ?
#
loop_
_entity_poly.entity_id
_entity_poly.type
_entity_poly.pdbx_seq_one_letter_code
_entity_poly.pdbx_strand_id
1 'polypeptide(L)'
;MNLDGMVTKEDLALLNRYVSSDGTLSIQEYADRNFGFERETDFQIDFGRKVVRAKFSVSDNVKRWDLYIDGVLYGKYTNLTSPGSAIPVVISGVHDIKISTETSGTVSIAIPQAKL
;
A
#
# COMPACT_ATOMS: atom_id res chain seq x y z
N MET A 1 -22.76 15.51 29.17
CA MET A 1 -22.35 15.61 27.75
C MET A 1 -21.92 14.22 27.32
N ASN A 2 -22.70 13.55 26.46
CA ASN A 2 -22.32 12.26 25.87
C ASN A 2 -21.26 12.53 24.80
N LEU A 3 -20.04 12.05 25.02
CA LEU A 3 -18.98 12.02 24.00
C LEU A 3 -19.05 10.67 23.26
N ASP A 4 -20.20 10.40 22.63
CA ASP A 4 -20.28 9.36 21.58
C ASP A 4 -20.22 10.06 20.22
N GLY A 5 -19.09 10.73 19.99
CA GLY A 5 -18.74 11.23 18.67
C GLY A 5 -18.19 10.06 17.86
N MET A 6 -19.01 9.43 17.03
CA MET A 6 -18.53 8.49 16.01
C MET A 6 -17.55 9.26 15.12
N VAL A 7 -16.25 9.03 15.33
CA VAL A 7 -15.21 9.50 14.42
C VAL A 7 -15.51 8.89 13.06
N THR A 8 -15.85 9.72 12.08
CA THR A 8 -16.15 9.24 10.74
C THR A 8 -14.87 8.90 10.00
N LYS A 9 -14.94 8.06 8.96
CA LYS A 9 -13.77 7.76 8.11
C LYS A 9 -13.20 9.02 7.45
N GLU A 10 -14.06 10.00 7.19
CA GLU A 10 -13.70 11.30 6.63
C GLU A 10 -12.89 12.13 7.63
N ASP A 11 -13.24 12.08 8.92
CA ASP A 11 -12.48 12.74 9.99
C ASP A 11 -11.09 12.11 10.18
N LEU A 12 -10.98 10.78 10.04
CA LEU A 12 -9.68 10.07 10.08
C LEU A 12 -8.80 10.42 8.87
N ALA A 13 -9.38 10.50 7.68
CA ALA A 13 -8.66 10.90 6.47
C ALA A 13 -8.16 12.36 6.56
N LEU A 14 -8.96 13.26 7.13
CA LEU A 14 -8.56 14.65 7.39
C LEU A 14 -7.45 14.75 8.43
N LEU A 15 -7.52 13.96 9.52
CA LEU A 15 -6.46 13.89 10.52
C LEU A 15 -5.15 13.34 9.95
N ASN A 16 -5.19 12.28 9.15
CA ASN A 16 -4.00 11.73 8.49
C ASN A 16 -3.35 12.76 7.56
N ARG A 17 -4.15 13.51 6.80
CA ARG A 17 -3.67 14.55 5.88
C ARG A 17 -3.01 15.75 6.61
N TYR A 18 -3.43 16.04 7.84
CA TYR A 18 -2.80 17.09 8.67
C TYR A 18 -1.50 16.64 9.34
N VAL A 19 -1.29 15.33 9.52
CA VAL A 19 -0.09 14.77 10.15
C VAL A 19 1.04 14.55 9.13
N SER A 20 0.73 14.28 7.86
CA SER A 20 1.73 14.09 6.80
C SER A 20 2.06 15.39 6.05
N SER A 21 2.84 16.29 6.66
CA SER A 21 3.29 17.52 5.98
C SER A 21 4.53 17.33 5.08
N ASP A 22 5.02 16.10 4.94
CA ASP A 22 6.25 15.71 4.24
C ASP A 22 6.00 15.03 2.88
N GLY A 23 4.74 14.81 2.51
CA GLY A 23 4.36 14.08 1.29
C GLY A 23 4.19 12.56 1.50
N THR A 24 4.37 12.06 2.73
CA THR A 24 4.16 10.66 3.09
C THR A 24 2.67 10.37 3.17
N LEU A 25 2.13 9.59 2.23
CA LEU A 25 0.72 9.21 2.29
C LEU A 25 0.52 8.07 3.29
N SER A 26 -0.57 8.14 4.06
CA SER A 26 -0.95 7.06 4.97
C SER A 26 -1.38 5.83 4.18
N ILE A 27 -1.17 4.63 4.75
CA ILE A 27 -1.63 3.40 4.11
C ILE A 27 -3.15 3.36 3.87
N GLN A 28 -3.95 4.13 4.64
CA GLN A 28 -5.40 4.25 4.41
C GLN A 28 -5.69 5.00 3.10
N GLU A 29 -4.92 6.05 2.80
CA GLU A 29 -5.04 6.77 1.53
C GLU A 29 -4.62 5.89 0.35
N TYR A 30 -3.67 4.97 0.56
CA TYR A 30 -3.28 3.98 -0.43
C TYR A 30 -4.27 2.82 -0.59
N ALA A 31 -4.95 2.42 0.49
CA ALA A 31 -5.86 1.27 0.46
C ALA A 31 -7.16 1.55 -0.31
N ASP A 32 -7.57 2.82 -0.38
CA ASP A 32 -8.82 3.24 -1.00
C ASP A 32 -8.67 3.67 -2.47
N ARG A 33 -7.46 3.65 -3.04
CA ARG A 33 -7.25 3.98 -4.46
C ARG A 33 -6.37 2.94 -5.14
N ASN A 34 -6.75 2.55 -6.35
CA ASN A 34 -5.81 1.95 -7.28
C ASN A 34 -4.93 3.08 -7.81
N PHE A 35 -3.61 2.94 -7.70
CA PHE A 35 -2.70 3.95 -8.22
C PHE A 35 -2.02 3.40 -9.48
N GLY A 36 -1.98 4.24 -10.51
CA GLY A 36 -1.18 3.96 -11.71
C GLY A 36 0.30 4.04 -11.35
N PHE A 37 1.08 3.07 -11.83
CA PHE A 37 2.53 3.05 -11.68
C PHE A 37 3.19 2.97 -13.05
N GLU A 38 4.36 3.60 -13.18
CA GLU A 38 5.29 3.38 -14.29
C GLU A 38 6.22 2.21 -13.97
N ARG A 39 6.94 1.68 -14.97
CA ARG A 39 7.83 0.50 -14.86
C ARG A 39 8.65 0.43 -13.55
N GLU A 40 9.13 1.56 -13.08
CA GLU A 40 9.70 1.69 -11.74
C GLU A 40 8.94 2.78 -11.00
N THR A 41 8.34 2.43 -9.87
CA THR A 41 7.62 3.40 -9.03
C THR A 41 8.08 3.26 -7.61
N ASP A 42 8.62 4.36 -7.10
CA ASP A 42 9.11 4.53 -5.74
C ASP A 42 8.16 5.46 -4.98
N PHE A 43 7.77 5.06 -3.78
CA PHE A 43 6.88 5.85 -2.94
C PHE A 43 7.06 5.47 -1.46
N GLN A 44 6.78 6.43 -0.59
CA GLN A 44 6.86 6.23 0.84
C GLN A 44 5.46 6.03 1.42
N ILE A 45 5.31 5.03 2.30
CA ILE A 45 4.05 4.73 2.98
C ILE A 45 4.27 4.72 4.48
N ASP A 46 3.41 5.42 5.22
CA ASP A 46 3.25 5.22 6.67
C ASP A 46 2.17 4.15 6.95
N PHE A 47 2.60 2.99 7.44
CA PHE A 47 1.73 1.90 7.90
C PHE A 47 1.20 2.11 9.33
N GLY A 48 1.63 3.18 9.99
CA GLY A 48 1.27 3.50 11.36
C GLY A 48 2.00 2.64 12.40
N ARG A 49 1.74 2.92 13.68
CA ARG A 49 2.44 2.27 14.80
C ARG A 49 2.04 0.81 15.04
N LYS A 50 0.87 0.39 14.52
CA LYS A 50 0.38 -0.97 14.70
C LYS A 50 0.85 -1.83 13.54
N VAL A 51 1.23 -3.07 13.84
CA VAL A 51 1.53 -4.06 12.80
C VAL A 51 0.27 -4.34 12.00
N VAL A 52 0.35 -4.13 10.69
CA VAL A 52 -0.71 -4.43 9.72
C VAL A 52 -0.30 -5.55 8.79
N ARG A 53 -1.30 -6.23 8.22
CA ARG A 53 -1.11 -7.19 7.12
C ARG A 53 -1.53 -6.50 5.82
N ALA A 54 -0.58 -5.99 5.07
CA ALA A 54 -0.81 -5.43 3.74
C ALA A 54 -0.71 -6.52 2.67
N LYS A 55 -1.40 -6.34 1.56
CA LYS A 55 -1.34 -7.19 0.36
C LYS A 55 -1.11 -6.30 -0.84
N PHE A 56 0.05 -6.44 -1.48
CA PHE A 56 0.38 -5.73 -2.70
C PHE A 56 0.01 -6.59 -3.90
N SER A 57 -0.70 -6.01 -4.85
CA SER A 57 -1.07 -6.65 -6.11
C SER A 57 -0.79 -5.69 -7.26
N VAL A 58 -0.39 -6.23 -8.41
CA VAL A 58 -0.24 -5.50 -9.67
C VAL A 58 -1.33 -5.92 -10.65
N SER A 59 -1.56 -5.12 -11.68
CA SER A 59 -2.51 -5.42 -12.75
C SER A 59 -2.19 -6.74 -13.46
N ASP A 60 -3.25 -7.42 -13.91
CA ASP A 60 -3.20 -8.79 -14.42
C ASP A 60 -2.39 -8.98 -15.71
N ASN A 61 -2.07 -7.89 -16.40
CA ASN A 61 -1.25 -7.90 -17.61
C ASN A 61 0.26 -7.93 -17.33
N VAL A 62 0.68 -7.78 -16.08
CA VAL A 62 2.10 -7.80 -15.68
C VAL A 62 2.55 -9.24 -15.43
N LYS A 63 3.49 -9.77 -16.24
CA LYS A 63 3.96 -11.16 -16.09
C LYS A 63 5.10 -11.28 -15.10
N ARG A 64 5.79 -10.18 -14.82
CA ARG A 64 6.86 -10.09 -13.84
C ARG A 64 6.81 -8.79 -13.06
N TRP A 65 6.92 -8.91 -11.73
CA TRP A 65 7.12 -7.77 -10.86
C TRP A 65 7.88 -8.13 -9.58
N ASP A 66 8.62 -7.16 -9.07
CA ASP A 66 9.46 -7.24 -7.90
C ASP A 66 9.00 -6.15 -6.89
N LEU A 67 8.84 -6.52 -5.62
CA LEU A 67 8.51 -5.62 -4.51
C LEU A 67 9.74 -5.47 -3.62
N TYR A 68 10.19 -4.23 -3.42
CA TYR A 68 11.23 -3.89 -2.47
C TYR A 68 10.66 -3.03 -1.33
N ILE A 69 11.19 -3.25 -0.14
CA ILE A 69 10.88 -2.49 1.08
C ILE A 69 12.21 -2.06 1.67
N ASP A 70 12.42 -0.76 1.83
CA ASP A 70 13.67 -0.14 2.28
C ASP A 70 14.89 -0.62 1.48
N GLY A 71 14.71 -0.77 0.17
CA GLY A 71 15.73 -1.25 -0.77
C GLY A 71 15.97 -2.77 -0.75
N VAL A 72 15.31 -3.52 0.14
CA VAL A 72 15.43 -4.99 0.23
C VAL A 72 14.35 -5.65 -0.60
N LEU A 73 14.73 -6.59 -1.48
CA LEU A 73 13.78 -7.40 -2.23
C LEU A 73 12.96 -8.27 -1.27
N TYR A 74 11.68 -7.94 -1.13
CA TYR A 74 10.75 -8.63 -0.23
C TYR A 74 10.11 -9.82 -0.93
N GLY A 75 9.71 -9.64 -2.19
CA GLY A 75 9.09 -10.70 -2.96
C GLY A 75 9.09 -10.37 -4.44
N LYS A 76 8.94 -11.41 -5.25
CA LYS A 76 8.86 -11.30 -6.71
C LYS A 76 7.94 -12.34 -7.29
N TYR A 77 7.35 -12.00 -8.41
CA TYR A 77 6.62 -12.93 -9.26
C TYR A 77 7.23 -12.93 -10.65
N THR A 78 7.34 -14.12 -11.23
CA THR A 78 7.84 -14.35 -12.59
C THR A 78 6.91 -15.30 -13.32
N ASN A 79 6.68 -15.06 -14.60
CA ASN A 79 5.87 -15.91 -15.48
C ASN A 79 4.43 -16.09 -14.99
N LEU A 80 3.77 -15.00 -14.58
CA LEU A 80 2.35 -15.06 -14.22
C LEU A 80 1.50 -15.41 -15.45
N THR A 81 0.83 -16.55 -15.38
CA THR A 81 -0.11 -17.04 -16.41
C THR A 81 -1.57 -16.72 -16.08
N SER A 82 -1.83 -16.15 -14.90
CA SER A 82 -3.17 -15.74 -14.47
C SER A 82 -3.13 -14.47 -13.60
N PRO A 83 -4.20 -13.63 -13.68
CA PRO A 83 -4.50 -12.55 -12.73
C PRO A 83 -4.27 -12.89 -11.26
N GLY A 84 -3.91 -11.89 -10.44
CA GLY A 84 -4.10 -11.98 -8.98
C GLY A 84 -2.93 -12.44 -8.12
N SER A 85 -1.69 -12.21 -8.54
CA SER A 85 -0.54 -12.50 -7.68
C SER A 85 -0.33 -11.40 -6.65
N ALA A 86 -0.76 -11.67 -5.42
CA ALA A 86 -0.59 -10.76 -4.30
C ALA A 86 0.62 -11.15 -3.43
N ILE A 87 1.40 -10.17 -2.98
CA ILE A 87 2.45 -10.35 -1.97
C ILE A 87 1.91 -9.87 -0.62
N PRO A 88 1.66 -10.77 0.35
CA PRO A 88 1.32 -10.37 1.71
C PRO A 88 2.57 -9.89 2.45
N VAL A 89 2.45 -8.77 3.16
CA VAL A 89 3.52 -8.14 3.94
C VAL A 89 2.99 -7.85 5.35
N VAL A 90 3.78 -8.19 6.38
CA VAL A 90 3.50 -7.82 7.77
C VAL A 90 4.45 -6.68 8.15
N ILE A 91 3.91 -5.49 8.38
CA ILE A 91 4.71 -4.26 8.43
C ILE A 91 4.09 -3.19 9.34
N SER A 92 4.91 -2.28 9.85
CA SER A 92 4.51 -1.13 10.69
C SER A 92 5.56 -0.04 10.58
N GLY A 93 5.16 1.22 10.71
CA GLY A 93 6.04 2.38 10.57
C GLY A 93 6.09 2.90 9.13
N VAL A 94 7.06 3.79 8.89
CA VAL A 94 7.27 4.43 7.59
C VAL A 94 8.32 3.64 6.81
N HIS A 95 8.01 3.32 5.56
CA HIS A 95 8.89 2.53 4.69
C HIS A 95 8.93 3.07 3.27
N ASP A 96 10.10 2.92 2.64
CA ASP A 96 10.28 3.19 1.22
C ASP A 96 9.89 1.94 0.44
N ILE A 97 8.90 2.08 -0.42
CA ILE A 97 8.35 0.99 -1.25
C ILE A 97 8.75 1.22 -2.69
N LYS A 98 9.39 0.21 -3.29
CA LYS A 98 9.64 0.17 -4.73
C LYS A 98 8.89 -0.99 -5.36
N ILE A 99 8.17 -0.68 -6.43
CA ILE A 99 7.56 -1.68 -7.30
C ILE A 99 8.25 -1.57 -8.66
N SER A 100 8.87 -2.67 -9.08
CA SER A 100 9.55 -2.77 -10.36
C SER A 100 8.83 -3.79 -11.22
N THR A 101 8.44 -3.38 -12.42
CA THR A 101 7.72 -4.21 -13.39
C THR A 101 8.34 -4.08 -14.78
N GLU A 102 8.03 -5.03 -15.66
CA GLU A 102 8.44 -4.98 -17.06
C GLU A 102 7.62 -3.98 -17.92
N THR A 103 6.41 -3.63 -17.46
CA THR A 103 5.46 -2.74 -18.15
C THR A 103 4.70 -1.89 -17.14
N SER A 104 4.31 -0.68 -17.53
CA SER A 104 3.42 0.16 -16.71
C SER A 104 2.08 -0.54 -16.44
N GLY A 105 1.44 -0.22 -15.31
CA GLY A 105 0.22 -0.87 -14.86
C GLY A 105 -0.42 -0.16 -13.67
N THR A 106 -1.27 -0.88 -12.93
CA THR A 106 -1.90 -0.36 -11.69
C THR A 106 -1.59 -1.26 -10.50
N VAL A 107 -1.18 -0.66 -9.38
CA VAL A 107 -0.93 -1.36 -8.13
C VAL A 107 -2.11 -1.11 -7.22
N SER A 108 -2.53 -2.18 -6.56
CA SER A 108 -3.51 -2.15 -5.49
C SER A 108 -2.83 -2.63 -4.22
N ILE A 109 -2.97 -1.85 -3.15
CA ILE A 109 -2.52 -2.24 -1.82
C ILE A 109 -3.77 -2.44 -0.98
N ALA A 110 -4.04 -3.67 -0.56
CA ALA A 110 -5.16 -3.97 0.31
C ALA A 110 -4.65 -4.20 1.73
N ILE A 111 -5.24 -3.54 2.71
CA ILE A 111 -5.18 -4.02 4.10
C ILE A 111 -6.47 -4.82 4.33
N PRO A 112 -6.47 -6.15 4.18
CA PRO A 112 -7.59 -6.95 4.67
C PRO A 112 -7.81 -6.57 6.13
N GLN A 113 -8.96 -5.95 6.43
CA GLN A 113 -9.27 -5.46 7.77
C GLN A 113 -8.89 -6.54 8.79
N ALA A 114 -7.84 -6.28 9.57
CA ALA A 114 -7.79 -6.88 10.88
C ALA A 114 -9.03 -6.34 11.58
N LYS A 115 -9.98 -7.21 11.93
CA LYS A 115 -11.00 -6.86 12.91
C LYS A 115 -10.22 -6.26 14.09
N LEU A 116 -10.34 -4.95 14.26
CA LEU A 116 -9.89 -4.24 15.46
C LEU A 116 -10.63 -4.83 16.66
#